data_AF-A0A2X3IT48-F1
#
_entry.id   AF-A0A2X3IT48-F1
#
_cell.length_a   1.000
_cell.length_b   1.000
_cell.length_c   1.000
_cell.angle_alpha   90.00
_cell.angle_beta   90.00
_cell.angle_gamma   90.00
#
_symmetry.space_group_name_H-M   'P 1'
#
loop_
_entity.id
_entity.type
_entity.pdbx_description
1 polymer ?
#
loop_
_entity_poly.entity_id
_entity_poly.type
_entity_poly.pdbx_seq_one_letter_code
_entity_poly.pdbx_strand_id
1 'polypeptide(L)'
;MVVETHSAASICAMVRAGAGISVVNPLTALDYADSGVVVRRFSVEVPFTVSLIRPLHRPRSALVDAFVAHLQQSLPQILTPLASVLQRA
;
A
#
# COMPACT_ATOMS: atom_id res chain seq x y z
N MET A 1 3.41 27.35 1.96
CA MET A 1 2.29 26.83 2.77
C MET A 1 2.45 25.33 2.84
N VAL A 2 2.44 24.73 4.03
CA VAL A 2 2.49 23.27 4.23
C VAL A 2 1.07 22.81 4.58
N VAL A 3 0.62 21.74 3.92
CA VAL A 3 -0.71 21.15 4.17
C VAL A 3 -0.48 19.75 4.75
N GLU A 4 -1.07 19.49 5.91
CA GLU A 4 -0.87 18.25 6.66
C GLU A 4 -2.19 17.54 6.89
N THR A 5 -2.16 16.21 6.80
CA THR A 5 -3.29 15.34 7.13
C THR A 5 -2.77 13.94 7.45
N HIS A 6 -3.51 13.22 8.29
CA HIS A 6 -3.19 11.84 8.65
C HIS A 6 -3.82 10.81 7.69
N SER A 7 -4.56 11.26 6.68
CA SER A 7 -5.26 10.39 5.73
C SER A 7 -4.56 10.37 4.37
N ALA A 8 -4.10 9.18 3.98
CA ALA A 8 -3.55 8.94 2.64
C ALA A 8 -4.56 9.28 1.54
N ALA A 9 -5.85 8.99 1.74
CA ALA A 9 -6.91 9.32 0.80
C ALA A 9 -7.04 10.84 0.60
N SER A 10 -6.96 11.61 1.68
CA SER A 10 -7.00 13.07 1.62
C SER A 10 -5.76 13.62 0.91
N ILE A 11 -4.57 13.06 1.17
CA ILE A 11 -3.33 13.43 0.45
C ILE A 11 -3.52 13.23 -1.06
N CYS A 12 -3.94 12.04 -1.49
CA CYS A 12 -4.13 11.73 -2.91
C CYS A 12 -5.17 12.65 -3.57
N ALA A 13 -6.25 12.98 -2.87
CA ALA A 13 -7.26 13.92 -3.36
C ALA A 13 -6.70 15.33 -3.53
N MET A 14 -5.87 15.81 -2.60
CA MET A 14 -5.22 17.12 -2.69
C MET A 14 -4.19 17.18 -3.82
N VAL A 15 -3.37 16.13 -4.00
CA VAL A 15 -2.44 16.02 -5.14
C VAL A 15 -3.20 16.08 -6.45
N ARG A 16 -4.30 15.32 -6.58
CA ARG A 16 -5.18 15.36 -7.76
C ARG A 16 -5.79 16.75 -8.01
N ALA A 17 -6.11 17.49 -6.94
CA ALA A 17 -6.61 18.85 -7.03
C ALA A 17 -5.51 19.89 -7.36
N GLY A 18 -4.26 19.47 -7.58
CA GLY A 18 -3.16 20.35 -7.94
C GLY A 18 -2.50 21.05 -6.74
N ALA A 19 -2.79 20.62 -5.50
CA ALA A 19 -2.21 21.24 -4.31
C ALA A 19 -0.71 20.96 -4.13
N GLY A 20 -0.14 20.00 -4.86
CA GLY A 20 1.28 19.66 -4.82
C GLY A 20 1.57 18.20 -5.15
N ILE A 21 2.67 17.68 -4.60
CA ILE A 21 3.08 16.28 -4.67
C ILE A 21 3.20 15.69 -3.26
N SER A 22 3.15 14.37 -3.14
CA SER A 22 3.41 13.68 -1.86
C SER A 22 4.09 12.34 -2.09
N VAL A 23 4.86 11.91 -1.10
CA VAL A 23 5.34 10.53 -1.00
C VAL A 23 4.29 9.71 -0.26
N VAL A 24 3.97 8.54 -0.78
CA VAL A 24 3.01 7.60 -0.19
C VAL A 24 3.61 6.20 -0.15
N ASN A 25 3.06 5.32 0.67
CA ASN A 25 3.47 3.91 0.69
C ASN A 25 3.02 3.19 -0.60
N PRO A 26 3.63 2.05 -0.95
CA PRO A 26 3.33 1.34 -2.20
C PRO A 26 1.88 0.88 -2.33
N LEU A 27 1.21 0.49 -1.23
CA LEU A 27 -0.18 0.02 -1.28
C LEU A 27 -1.16 1.16 -1.59
N THR A 28 -0.93 2.34 -1.01
CA THR A 28 -1.68 3.56 -1.37
C THR A 28 -1.43 3.93 -2.83
N ALA A 29 -0.18 3.83 -3.30
CA ALA A 29 0.13 4.11 -4.71
C ALA A 29 -0.61 3.16 -5.65
N LEU A 30 -0.73 1.87 -5.30
CA LEU A 30 -1.49 0.89 -6.06
C LEU A 30 -2.99 1.25 -6.12
N ASP A 31 -3.59 1.58 -4.97
CA ASP A 31 -5.02 1.91 -4.88
C ASP A 31 -5.39 3.17 -5.70
N TYR A 32 -4.47 4.13 -5.77
CA TYR A 32 -4.67 5.40 -6.47
C TYR A 32 -4.06 5.49 -7.86
N ALA A 33 -3.45 4.41 -8.38
CA ALA A 33 -2.73 4.42 -9.66
C ALA A 33 -3.61 4.88 -10.84
N ASP A 34 -4.89 4.51 -10.83
CA ASP A 34 -5.86 4.87 -11.86
C ASP A 34 -6.81 6.00 -11.43
N SER A 35 -6.50 6.71 -10.33
CA SER A 35 -7.36 7.73 -9.73
C SER A 35 -7.07 9.16 -10.20
N GLY A 36 -6.49 9.33 -11.39
CA GLY A 36 -6.18 10.65 -11.98
C GLY A 36 -4.94 11.33 -11.37
N VAL A 37 -4.04 10.56 -10.76
CA VAL A 37 -2.73 11.01 -10.27
C VAL A 37 -1.63 10.20 -10.95
N VAL A 38 -0.46 10.80 -11.16
CA VAL A 38 0.70 10.10 -11.70
C VAL A 38 1.53 9.57 -10.54
N VAL A 39 1.75 8.26 -10.51
CA VAL A 39 2.67 7.63 -9.57
C VAL A 39 4.08 7.65 -10.15
N ARG A 40 5.08 8.01 -9.35
CA ARG A 40 6.50 7.95 -9.72
C ARG A 40 7.31 7.20 -8.67
N ARG A 41 8.28 6.39 -9.10
CA ARG A 41 9.18 5.67 -8.18
C ARG A 41 10.13 6.65 -7.50
N PHE A 42 10.35 6.46 -6.20
CA PHE A 42 11.35 7.22 -5.45
C PHE A 42 12.76 6.75 -5.83
N SER A 43 13.70 7.68 -6.00
CA SER A 43 15.06 7.37 -6.48
C SER A 43 15.89 6.55 -5.50
N VAL A 44 15.52 6.59 -4.22
CA VAL A 44 16.13 5.80 -3.15
C VAL A 44 15.15 4.73 -2.71
N GLU A 45 15.64 3.51 -2.50
CA GLU A 45 14.82 2.43 -1.98
C GLU A 45 14.50 2.67 -0.50
N VAL A 46 13.20 2.69 -0.18
CA VAL A 46 12.70 2.75 1.20
C VAL A 46 11.88 1.49 1.44
N PRO A 47 12.40 0.50 2.20
CA PRO A 47 11.68 -0.74 2.43
C PRO A 47 10.34 -0.52 3.13
N PHE A 48 9.28 -1.16 2.64
CA PHE A 48 7.97 -1.16 3.27
C PHE A 48 7.57 -2.59 3.65
N THR A 49 7.51 -2.87 4.95
CA THR A 49 7.25 -4.21 5.48
C THR A 49 5.81 -4.33 5.98
N VAL A 50 5.10 -5.35 5.49
CA VAL A 50 3.80 -5.76 6.02
C VAL A 50 3.99 -7.02 6.85
N SER A 51 3.41 -7.05 8.05
CA SER A 51 3.56 -8.17 8.98
C SER A 51 2.21 -8.73 9.39
N LEU A 52 2.10 -10.06 9.41
CA LEU A 52 0.98 -10.76 10.02
C LEU A 52 1.33 -11.10 11.47
N ILE A 53 0.57 -10.53 12.41
CA ILE A 53 0.83 -10.66 13.84
C ILE A 53 -0.14 -11.68 14.44
N ARG A 54 0.36 -12.61 15.26
CA ARG A 54 -0.45 -13.60 16.00
C ARG A 54 -0.04 -13.66 17.48
N PRO A 55 -0.99 -13.88 18.40
CA PRO A 55 -0.65 -14.07 19.82
C PRO A 55 0.20 -15.34 20.03
N LEU A 56 1.30 -15.24 20.77
CA LEU A 56 2.17 -16.39 21.06
C LEU A 56 1.57 -17.38 22.06
N HIS A 57 0.77 -16.89 23.01
CA HIS A 57 0.27 -17.68 24.14
C HIS A 57 -1.20 -18.10 24.01
N ARG A 58 -1.77 -18.04 22.81
CA ARG A 58 -3.15 -18.46 22.54
C ARG A 58 -3.16 -19.81 21.82
N PRO A 59 -4.08 -20.74 22.15
CA PRO A 59 -4.27 -21.95 21.37
C PRO A 59 -4.48 -21.62 19.90
N ARG A 60 -3.89 -22.43 19.01
CA ARG A 60 -4.01 -22.26 17.56
C ARG A 60 -5.47 -22.46 17.14
N SER A 61 -5.95 -21.59 16.26
CA SER A 61 -7.29 -21.70 15.66
C SER A 61 -7.14 -22.21 14.24
N ALA A 62 -7.83 -23.32 13.91
CA ALA A 62 -7.83 -23.87 12.56
C ALA A 62 -8.36 -22.85 11.53
N LEU A 63 -9.34 -22.03 11.91
CA LEU A 63 -9.86 -20.97 11.05
C LEU A 63 -8.83 -19.86 10.83
N VAL A 64 -8.05 -19.49 11.85
CA VAL A 64 -6.97 -18.51 11.71
C VAL A 64 -5.88 -19.06 10.81
N ASP A 65 -5.49 -20.32 10.98
CA ASP A 65 -4.47 -20.96 10.13
C ASP A 65 -4.96 -21.04 8.67
N ALA A 66 -6.23 -21.39 8.43
CA ALA A 66 -6.83 -21.38 7.10
C ALA A 66 -6.86 -19.98 6.47
N PHE A 67 -7.24 -18.96 7.24
CA PHE A 67 -7.24 -17.57 6.79
C PHE A 67 -5.84 -17.07 6.45
N VAL A 68 -4.84 -17.37 7.28
CA VAL A 68 -3.43 -17.02 7.02
C VAL A 68 -2.95 -17.65 5.73
N ALA A 69 -3.26 -18.93 5.51
CA ALA A 69 -2.91 -19.63 4.28
C ALA A 69 -3.55 -18.97 3.05
N HIS A 70 -4.84 -18.65 3.12
CA HIS A 70 -5.54 -17.93 2.04
C HIS A 70 -4.93 -16.55 1.80
N LEU A 71 -4.65 -15.78 2.85
CA LEU A 71 -4.04 -14.46 2.74
C LEU A 71 -2.68 -14.53 2.04
N GLN A 72 -1.84 -15.49 2.43
CA GLN A 72 -0.52 -15.71 1.81
C GLN A 72 -0.65 -16.11 0.33
N GLN A 73 -1.61 -16.97 0.01
CA GLN A 73 -1.89 -17.39 -1.37
C GLN A 73 -2.41 -16.24 -2.24
N SER A 74 -3.11 -15.26 -1.65
CA SER A 74 -3.62 -14.08 -2.36
C SER A 74 -2.57 -12.97 -2.53
N LEU A 75 -1.41 -13.01 -1.87
CA LEU A 75 -0.37 -11.98 -2.00
C LEU A 75 0.04 -11.65 -3.45
N PRO A 76 0.18 -12.62 -4.39
CA PRO A 76 0.48 -12.32 -5.78
C PRO A 76 -0.53 -11.39 -6.46
N GLN A 77 -1.79 -11.39 -6.00
CA GLN A 77 -2.84 -10.51 -6.51
C GLN A 77 -2.59 -9.03 -6.16
N ILE A 78 -1.77 -8.76 -5.15
CA ILE A 78 -1.37 -7.40 -4.73
C ILE A 78 0.01 -7.07 -5.30
N LEU A 79 0.96 -7.99 -5.17
CA LEU A 79 2.35 -7.76 -5.57
C LEU A 79 2.51 -7.59 -7.10
N THR A 80 1.74 -8.33 -7.90
CA THR A 80 1.84 -8.26 -9.37
C THR A 80 1.37 -6.90 -9.91
N PRO A 81 0.17 -6.41 -9.56
CA PRO A 81 -0.25 -5.05 -9.94
C PRO A 81 0.69 -3.98 -9.39
N LEU A 82 1.14 -4.12 -8.14
CA LEU A 82 2.05 -3.16 -7.53
C LEU A 82 3.35 -3.00 -8.31
N ALA A 83 3.98 -4.11 -8.71
CA ALA A 83 5.18 -4.10 -9.54
C ALA A 83 4.92 -3.37 -10.88
N SER A 84 3.74 -3.58 -11.48
CA SER A 84 3.38 -2.92 -12.74
C SER A 84 3.22 -1.40 -12.58
N VAL A 85 2.60 -0.93 -11.49
CA VAL A 85 2.45 0.51 -11.19
C VAL A 85 3.82 1.17 -11.03
N LEU A 86 4.76 0.49 -10.38
CA LEU A 86 6.12 0.99 -10.16
C LEU A 86 7.00 0.97 -11.43
N GLN A 87 6.63 0.20 -12.45
CA GLN A 87 7.33 0.13 -13.75
C GLN A 87 6.76 1.10 -14.81
N ARG A 88 5.51 1.54 -14.67
CA ARG A 88 4.86 2.52 -15.56
C ARG A 88 5.32 3.97 -15.32
N ALA A 89 5.99 4.19 -14.19
CA ALA A 89 6.55 5.44 -13.70
C ALA A 89 7.94 5.72 -14.27
#